data_AF-A0A4Y9T4E3-F1
#
_entry.id   AF-A0A4Y9T4E3-F1
#
_cell.length_a   1.000
_cell.length_b   1.000
_cell.length_c   1.000
_cell.angle_alpha   90.00
_cell.angle_beta   90.00
_cell.angle_gamma   90.00
#
_symmetry.space_group_name_H-M   'P 1'
#
loop_
_entity.id
_entity.type
_entity.pdbx_description
1 polymer ?
#
loop_
_entity_poly.entity_id
_entity_poly.type
_entity_poly.pdbx_seq_one_letter_code
_entity_poly.pdbx_strand_id
1 'polypeptide(L)'
;SDGCLLEVNEAFEEQIGLRAEDVIGQTATNLNIWGIPGVGPGLLQRLQAGSIRNLEMPFRRSNGQVFTDLISAEPFDLDTTPALVVVVRDITQLKETQQQLQTSGEKFAKAFHASPDGLLLSRQSDGLLIEVNEGFSRIT
;
A
#
# COMPACT_ATOMS: atom_id res chain seq x y z
N SER A 1 -3.95 -26.53 -6.37
CA SER A 1 -4.35 -26.23 -4.98
C SER A 1 -5.72 -25.55 -5.00
N ASP A 2 -6.56 -25.86 -4.03
CA ASP A 2 -7.92 -25.34 -3.79
C ASP A 2 -7.93 -23.90 -3.23
N GLY A 3 -6.75 -23.36 -2.91
CA GLY A 3 -6.59 -21.99 -2.42
C GLY A 3 -6.86 -21.84 -0.92
N CYS A 4 -6.91 -22.95 -0.19
CA CYS A 4 -7.07 -22.97 1.25
C CYS A 4 -5.77 -22.52 1.94
N LEU A 5 -5.92 -21.77 3.05
CA LEU A 5 -4.82 -21.38 3.92
C LEU A 5 -4.30 -22.63 4.63
N LEU A 6 -3.02 -22.95 4.44
CA LEU A 6 -2.37 -24.10 5.10
C LEU A 6 -1.73 -23.69 6.42
N GLU A 7 -1.14 -22.51 6.46
CA GLU A 7 -0.47 -21.93 7.62
C GLU A 7 -0.55 -20.41 7.55
N VAL A 8 -0.58 -19.76 8.71
CA VAL A 8 -0.48 -18.31 8.88
C VAL A 8 0.41 -18.02 10.08
N ASN A 9 1.10 -16.88 10.06
CA ASN A 9 1.92 -16.42 11.18
C ASN A 9 1.14 -15.45 12.09
N GLU A 10 1.73 -15.10 13.24
CA GLU A 10 1.15 -14.15 14.19
C GLU A 10 0.86 -12.78 13.55
N ALA A 11 1.73 -12.31 12.65
CA ALA A 11 1.52 -11.04 11.95
C ALA A 11 0.25 -11.04 11.08
N PHE A 12 -0.12 -12.17 10.47
CA PHE A 12 -1.40 -12.31 9.78
C PHE A 12 -2.57 -12.20 10.76
N GLU A 13 -2.48 -12.84 11.93
CA GLU A 13 -3.54 -12.80 12.93
C GLU A 13 -3.77 -11.38 13.44
N GLU A 14 -2.69 -10.64 13.74
CA GLU A 14 -2.73 -9.24 14.14
C GLU A 14 -3.29 -8.33 13.04
N GLN A 15 -2.87 -8.55 11.79
CA GLN A 15 -3.30 -7.73 10.66
C GLN A 15 -4.76 -7.99 10.27
N ILE A 16 -5.20 -9.24 10.24
CA ILE A 16 -6.55 -9.59 9.77
C ILE A 16 -7.54 -9.61 10.94
N GLY A 17 -7.08 -9.88 12.16
CA GLY A 17 -7.91 -10.02 13.35
C GLY A 17 -8.65 -11.36 13.40
N LEU A 18 -8.06 -12.41 12.82
CA LEU A 18 -8.58 -13.79 12.82
C LEU A 18 -7.47 -14.73 13.30
N ARG A 19 -7.83 -15.74 14.10
CA ARG A 19 -6.86 -16.69 14.62
C ARG A 19 -6.53 -17.77 13.60
N ALA A 20 -5.30 -18.28 13.63
CA ALA A 20 -4.82 -19.37 12.80
C ALA A 20 -5.78 -20.56 12.83
N GLU A 21 -6.19 -20.99 14.03
CA GLU A 21 -7.12 -22.11 14.25
C GLU A 21 -8.46 -21.95 13.52
N ASP A 22 -8.93 -20.72 13.33
CA ASP A 22 -10.19 -20.42 12.65
C ASP A 22 -10.02 -20.25 11.14
N VAL A 23 -8.80 -19.97 10.65
CA VAL A 23 -8.55 -19.67 9.23
C VAL A 23 -7.92 -20.82 8.45
N ILE A 24 -7.21 -21.75 9.10
CA ILE A 24 -6.62 -22.90 8.42
C ILE A 24 -7.72 -23.75 7.77
N GLY A 25 -7.49 -24.15 6.53
CA GLY A 25 -8.45 -24.91 5.71
C GLY A 25 -9.56 -24.06 5.08
N GLN A 26 -9.59 -22.74 5.35
CA GLN A 26 -10.51 -21.83 4.67
C GLN A 26 -9.81 -21.08 3.53
N THR A 27 -10.58 -20.66 2.53
CA THR A 27 -10.09 -19.74 1.51
C THR A 27 -10.23 -18.30 2.00
N ALA A 28 -9.35 -17.41 1.56
CA ALA A 28 -9.47 -15.96 1.83
C ALA A 28 -10.83 -15.39 1.37
N THR A 29 -11.46 -15.98 0.35
CA THR A 29 -12.81 -15.61 -0.09
C THR A 29 -13.87 -15.98 0.93
N ASN A 30 -13.82 -17.20 1.50
CA ASN A 30 -14.76 -17.64 2.52
C ASN A 30 -14.64 -16.81 3.81
N LEU A 31 -13.41 -16.40 4.15
CA LEU A 31 -13.12 -15.53 5.28
C LEU A 31 -13.53 -14.07 5.06
N ASN A 32 -13.96 -13.70 3.85
CA ASN A 32 -14.37 -12.35 3.49
C ASN A 32 -13.29 -11.27 3.76
N ILE A 33 -12.01 -11.62 3.58
CA ILE A 33 -10.87 -10.70 3.82
C ILE A 33 -10.53 -9.83 2.61
N TRP A 34 -11.25 -10.00 1.50
CA TRP A 34 -11.13 -9.14 0.33
C TRP A 34 -11.87 -7.81 0.53
N GLY A 35 -11.18 -6.70 0.26
CA GLY A 35 -11.81 -5.38 0.21
C GLY A 35 -12.67 -5.17 -1.06
N ILE A 36 -12.39 -5.93 -2.13
CA ILE A 36 -13.17 -5.92 -3.38
C ILE A 36 -13.98 -7.21 -3.51
N PRO A 37 -15.32 -7.13 -3.57
CA PRO A 37 -16.18 -8.29 -3.84
C PRO A 37 -15.82 -8.99 -5.15
N GLY A 38 -15.76 -10.32 -5.15
CA GLY A 38 -15.56 -11.11 -6.38
C GLY A 38 -14.12 -11.17 -6.90
N VAL A 39 -13.13 -10.58 -6.22
CA VAL A 39 -11.73 -10.59 -6.67
C VAL A 39 -11.05 -11.96 -6.53
N GLY A 40 -11.52 -12.80 -5.61
CA GLY A 40 -10.89 -14.07 -5.24
C GLY A 40 -10.60 -15.01 -6.43
N PRO A 41 -11.59 -15.37 -7.27
CA PRO A 41 -11.36 -16.29 -8.40
C PRO A 41 -10.30 -15.80 -9.39
N GLY A 42 -10.33 -14.51 -9.74
CA GLY A 42 -9.35 -13.93 -10.66
C GLY A 42 -7.93 -13.87 -10.07
N LEU A 43 -7.82 -13.58 -8.76
CA LEU A 43 -6.53 -13.60 -8.08
C LEU A 43 -5.96 -15.01 -7.98
N LEU A 44 -6.79 -16.01 -7.64
CA LEU A 44 -6.38 -17.41 -7.60
C LEU A 44 -5.88 -17.89 -8.97
N GLN A 45 -6.56 -17.51 -10.06
CA GLN A 45 -6.11 -17.86 -11.41
C GLN A 45 -4.73 -17.24 -11.73
N ARG A 46 -4.48 -15.99 -11.34
CA ARG A 46 -3.16 -15.36 -11.50
C ARG A 46 -2.08 -16.05 -10.68
N LEU A 47 -2.40 -16.44 -9.44
CA LEU A 47 -1.52 -17.22 -8.57
C LEU A 47 -1.21 -18.62 -9.12
N GLN A 48 -2.17 -19.26 -9.79
CA GLN A 48 -1.96 -20.55 -10.44
C GLN A 48 -1.12 -20.43 -11.73
N ALA A 49 -1.16 -19.27 -12.40
CA ALA A 49 -0.37 -19.01 -13.60
C ALA A 49 1.10 -18.63 -13.30
N GLY A 50 1.45 -18.35 -12.05
CA GLY A 50 2.81 -18.01 -11.63
C GLY A 50 2.86 -17.10 -10.41
N SER A 51 3.87 -16.24 -10.34
CA SER A 51 4.11 -15.34 -9.21
C SER A 51 3.29 -14.03 -9.30
N ILE A 52 2.88 -13.50 -8.15
CA ILE A 52 2.39 -12.12 -8.01
C ILE A 52 3.45 -11.32 -7.26
N ARG A 53 3.73 -10.09 -7.72
CA ARG A 53 4.66 -9.19 -7.03
C ARG A 53 4.04 -7.82 -6.87
N ASN A 54 4.10 -7.30 -5.64
CA ASN A 54 3.71 -5.93 -5.30
C ASN A 54 2.35 -5.52 -5.86
N LEU A 55 1.35 -6.41 -5.79
CA LEU A 55 -0.01 -6.09 -6.19
C LEU A 55 -0.69 -5.32 -5.05
N GLU A 56 -0.95 -4.04 -5.28
CA GLU A 56 -1.75 -3.23 -4.36
C GLU A 56 -3.23 -3.53 -4.54
N MET A 57 -3.91 -3.87 -3.44
CA MET A 57 -5.36 -4.01 -3.44
C MET A 57 -5.95 -3.83 -2.03
N PRO A 58 -7.22 -3.41 -1.92
CA PRO A 58 -7.88 -3.28 -0.63
C PRO A 58 -8.16 -4.65 -0.02
N PHE A 59 -7.84 -4.77 1.27
CA PHE A 59 -8.16 -5.89 2.14
C PHE A 59 -9.10 -5.46 3.24
N ARG A 60 -9.72 -6.44 3.89
CA ARG A 60 -10.70 -6.24 4.95
C ARG A 60 -10.29 -7.02 6.19
N ARG A 61 -10.29 -6.33 7.34
CA ARG A 61 -10.11 -6.94 8.66
C ARG A 61 -11.42 -7.54 9.16
N SER A 62 -11.36 -8.43 10.15
CA SER A 62 -12.54 -9.05 10.76
C SER A 62 -13.52 -8.04 11.37
N ASN A 63 -13.02 -6.90 11.83
CA ASN A 63 -13.83 -5.77 12.34
C ASN A 63 -14.53 -4.95 11.23
N GLY A 64 -14.32 -5.29 9.94
CA GLY A 64 -14.88 -4.60 8.79
C GLY A 64 -14.04 -3.43 8.25
N GLN A 65 -12.96 -3.03 8.92
CA GLN A 65 -12.06 -1.98 8.44
C GLN A 65 -11.38 -2.42 7.14
N VAL A 66 -11.39 -1.53 6.15
CA VAL A 66 -10.67 -1.72 4.88
C VAL A 66 -9.32 -1.02 4.96
N PHE A 67 -8.27 -1.67 4.47
CA PHE A 67 -6.92 -1.14 4.41
C PHE A 67 -6.28 -1.47 3.06
N THR A 68 -5.23 -0.74 2.67
CA THR A 68 -4.50 -1.01 1.43
C THR A 68 -3.39 -2.02 1.71
N ASP A 69 -3.48 -3.19 1.09
CA ASP A 69 -2.47 -4.24 1.21
C ASP A 69 -1.60 -4.34 -0.04
N LEU A 70 -0.33 -4.65 0.17
CA LEU A 70 0.62 -4.97 -0.88
C LEU A 70 0.92 -6.47 -0.87
N ILE A 71 0.37 -7.18 -1.85
CA ILE A 71 0.46 -8.64 -1.92
C ILE A 71 1.60 -9.06 -2.83
N SER A 72 2.41 -9.99 -2.36
CA SER A 72 3.31 -10.77 -3.18
C SER A 72 3.12 -12.25 -2.90
N ALA A 73 3.22 -13.08 -3.93
CA ALA A 73 3.07 -14.51 -3.82
C ALA A 73 3.99 -15.24 -4.79
N GLU A 74 4.64 -16.28 -4.30
CA GLU A 74 5.56 -17.12 -5.07
C GLU A 74 5.16 -18.59 -4.88
N PRO A 75 5.12 -19.39 -5.96
CA PRO A 75 4.87 -20.83 -5.84
C PRO A 75 6.08 -21.54 -5.23
N PHE A 76 5.82 -22.57 -4.43
CA PHE A 76 6.84 -23.47 -3.89
C PHE A 76 6.26 -24.88 -3.68
N ASP A 77 7.14 -25.88 -3.60
CA ASP A 77 6.74 -27.25 -3.30
C ASP A 77 6.90 -27.52 -1.79
N LEU A 78 5.77 -27.75 -1.11
CA LEU A 78 5.75 -28.17 0.29
C LEU A 78 5.69 -29.69 0.35
N ASP A 79 6.83 -30.35 0.63
CA ASP A 79 6.92 -31.81 0.74
C ASP A 79 6.23 -32.55 -0.43
N THR A 80 6.41 -32.06 -1.67
CA THR A 80 5.79 -32.51 -2.95
C THR A 80 4.38 -32.02 -3.26
N THR A 81 3.78 -31.21 -2.39
CA THR A 81 2.47 -30.56 -2.63
C THR A 81 2.68 -29.14 -3.18
N PRO A 82 2.16 -28.81 -4.37
CA PRO A 82 2.24 -27.45 -4.91
C PRO A 82 1.50 -26.45 -4.00
N ALA A 83 2.24 -25.50 -3.46
CA ALA A 83 1.76 -24.48 -2.52
C ALA A 83 2.18 -23.07 -2.98
N LEU A 84 1.65 -22.07 -2.30
CA LEU A 84 1.98 -20.66 -2.52
C LEU A 84 2.42 -20.07 -1.18
N VAL A 85 3.56 -19.40 -1.16
CA VAL A 85 3.88 -18.48 -0.07
C VAL A 85 3.29 -17.13 -0.43
N VAL A 86 2.45 -16.57 0.44
CA VAL A 86 1.82 -15.27 0.25
C VAL A 86 2.27 -14.34 1.35
N VAL A 87 2.77 -13.17 0.95
CA VAL A 87 3.14 -12.08 1.85
C VAL A 87 2.17 -10.94 1.61
N VAL A 88 1.54 -10.51 2.69
CA VAL A 88 0.66 -9.34 2.76
C VAL A 88 1.37 -8.27 3.59
N ARG A 89 1.20 -7.01 3.22
CA ARG A 89 1.76 -5.87 3.95
C ARG A 89 0.79 -4.70 3.88
N ASP A 90 0.28 -4.28 5.03
CA ASP A 90 -0.48 -3.04 5.12
C ASP A 90 0.41 -1.83 4.77
N ILE A 91 0.09 -1.16 3.68
CA ILE A 91 0.77 0.06 3.20
C ILE A 91 -0.09 1.31 3.37
N THR A 92 -1.20 1.24 4.12
CA THR A 92 -2.14 2.35 4.30
C THR A 92 -1.44 3.59 4.84
N GLN A 93 -0.69 3.45 5.96
CA GLN A 93 0.02 4.56 6.57
C GLN A 93 1.10 5.16 5.63
N LEU A 94 1.76 4.31 4.85
CA LEU A 94 2.75 4.75 3.87
C LEU A 94 2.08 5.63 2.80
N LYS A 95 0.95 5.17 2.25
CA LYS A 95 0.20 5.93 1.23
C LYS A 95 -0.40 7.22 1.78
N GLU A 96 -0.93 7.19 3.00
CA GLU A 96 -1.43 8.40 3.67
C GLU A 96 -0.33 9.44 3.86
N THR A 97 0.86 9.00 4.30
CA THR A 97 2.02 9.89 4.47
C THR A 97 2.48 10.46 3.12
N GLN A 98 2.57 9.63 2.08
CA GLN A 98 2.93 10.07 0.73
C GLN A 98 1.93 11.10 0.18
N GLN A 99 0.63 10.83 0.34
CA GLN A 99 -0.44 11.73 -0.10
C GLN A 99 -0.40 13.06 0.66
N GLN A 100 -0.16 13.03 1.98
CA GLN A 100 -0.03 14.25 2.79
C GLN A 100 1.19 15.07 2.37
N LEU A 101 2.33 14.43 2.10
CA LEU A 101 3.53 15.09 1.63
C LEU A 101 3.30 15.76 0.27
N GLN A 102 2.72 15.02 -0.68
CA GLN A 102 2.37 15.55 -2.00
C GLN A 102 1.41 16.75 -1.89
N THR A 103 0.32 16.59 -1.14
CA THR A 103 -0.69 17.64 -0.96
C THR A 103 -0.10 18.90 -0.31
N SER A 104 0.83 18.73 0.64
CA SER A 104 1.50 19.85 1.30
C SER A 104 2.45 20.57 0.35
N GLY A 105 3.22 19.83 -0.46
CA GLY A 105 4.10 20.40 -1.49
C GLY A 105 3.31 21.18 -2.54
N GLU A 106 2.20 20.63 -3.04
CA GLU A 106 1.33 21.31 -4.01
C GLU A 106 0.70 22.59 -3.43
N LYS A 107 0.27 22.57 -2.16
CA LYS A 107 -0.26 23.76 -1.48
C LYS A 107 0.82 24.83 -1.32
N PHE A 108 2.03 24.44 -0.91
CA PHE A 108 3.15 25.36 -0.79
C PHE A 108 3.48 26.01 -2.12
N ALA A 109 3.67 25.21 -3.19
CA ALA A 109 4.00 25.71 -4.52
C ALA A 109 2.93 26.70 -5.02
N LYS A 110 1.64 26.35 -4.87
CA LYS A 110 0.53 27.24 -5.26
C LYS A 110 0.57 28.56 -4.49
N ALA A 111 0.75 28.52 -3.18
CA ALA A 111 0.81 29.75 -2.36
C ALA A 111 2.04 30.61 -2.69
N PHE A 112 3.21 29.98 -2.85
CA PHE A 112 4.47 30.65 -3.18
C PHE A 112 4.41 31.38 -4.52
N HIS A 113 3.94 30.69 -5.58
CA HIS A 113 3.87 31.27 -6.93
C HIS A 113 2.69 32.24 -7.12
N ALA A 114 1.56 32.04 -6.43
CA ALA A 114 0.42 32.95 -6.53
C ALA A 114 0.58 34.24 -5.71
N SER A 115 1.57 34.30 -4.81
CA SER A 115 1.81 35.50 -4.01
C SER A 115 2.24 36.67 -4.89
N PRO A 116 1.61 37.86 -4.75
CA PRO A 116 2.04 39.06 -5.47
C PRO A 116 3.37 39.60 -4.93
N ASP A 117 3.67 39.34 -3.65
CA ASP A 117 4.90 39.77 -2.96
C ASP A 117 6.12 38.98 -3.45
N GLY A 118 7.29 39.62 -3.44
CA GLY A 118 8.55 38.96 -3.77
C GLY A 118 8.98 37.98 -2.69
N LEU A 119 8.93 36.69 -3.00
CA LEU A 119 9.36 35.60 -2.14
C LEU A 119 10.56 34.88 -2.75
N LEU A 120 11.52 34.53 -1.90
CA LEU A 120 12.70 33.75 -2.25
C LEU A 120 12.97 32.69 -1.20
N LEU A 121 13.52 31.56 -1.63
CA LEU A 121 14.08 30.52 -0.78
C LEU A 121 15.60 30.52 -0.94
N SER A 122 16.31 30.60 0.17
CA SER A 122 17.78 30.55 0.19
C SER A 122 18.28 29.51 1.18
N ARG A 123 19.45 28.94 0.89
CA ARG A 123 20.11 28.00 1.80
C ARG A 123 20.78 28.77 2.93
N GLN A 124 20.50 28.40 4.17
CA GLN A 124 21.00 29.14 5.33
C GLN A 124 22.53 29.12 5.45
N SER A 125 23.23 28.08 4.98
CA SER A 125 24.67 27.93 5.18
C SER A 125 25.54 28.87 4.34
N ASP A 126 25.09 29.23 3.14
CA ASP A 126 25.87 30.02 2.17
C ASP A 126 25.07 31.14 1.49
N GLY A 127 23.78 31.28 1.80
CA GLY A 127 22.90 32.30 1.22
C GLY A 127 22.52 32.03 -0.23
N LEU A 128 22.86 30.86 -0.80
CA LEU A 128 22.54 30.56 -2.20
C LEU A 128 21.03 30.54 -2.41
N LEU A 129 20.55 31.29 -3.41
CA LEU A 129 19.16 31.23 -3.87
C LEU A 129 18.87 29.85 -4.46
N ILE A 130 17.87 29.19 -3.88
CA ILE A 130 17.36 27.90 -4.35
C ILE A 130 16.20 28.14 -5.32
N GLU A 131 15.32 29.08 -4.98
CA GLU A 131 14.11 29.36 -5.75
C GLU A 131 13.60 30.77 -5.48
N VAL A 132 12.90 31.36 -6.46
CA VAL A 132 12.25 32.67 -6.37
C VAL A 132 10.87 32.59 -7.03
N ASN A 133 9.89 33.35 -6.52
CA ASN A 133 8.57 33.43 -7.15
C ASN A 133 8.50 34.54 -8.21
N GLU A 134 7.37 34.63 -8.92
CA GLU A 134 7.18 35.68 -9.94
C GLU A 134 7.17 37.10 -9.34
N GLY A 135 6.66 37.26 -8.11
CA GLY A 135 6.70 38.53 -7.40
C GLY A 135 8.12 39.07 -7.27
N PHE A 136 9.07 38.18 -6.98
CA PHE A 136 10.49 38.52 -6.84
C PHE A 136 11.09 38.87 -8.21
N SER A 137 10.81 38.07 -9.24
CA SER A 137 11.29 38.33 -10.61
C SER A 137 10.76 39.63 -11.22
N ARG A 138 9.65 40.19 -10.71
CA ARG A 138 9.13 41.49 -11.19
C ARG A 138 9.85 42.70 -10.60
N ILE A 139 10.54 42.54 -9.47
CA ILE A 139 11.17 43.64 -8.73
C ILE A 139 12.69 43.72 -8.90
N THR A 140 13.31 42.69 -9.47
CA THR A 140 14.75 42.62 -9.81
C THR A 140 14.91 42.43 -11.31
#